data_AF-A0A975TCH6-F1
#
_entry.id   AF-A0A975TCH6-F1
#
_cell.length_a   1.000
_cell.length_b   1.000
_cell.length_c   1.000
_cell.angle_alpha   90.00
_cell.angle_beta   90.00
_cell.angle_gamma   90.00
#
_symmetry.space_group_name_H-M   'P 1'
#
loop_
_entity.id
_entity.type
_entity.pdbx_description
1 polymer ?
#
loop_
_entity_poly.entity_id
_entity_poly.type
_entity_poly.pdbx_seq_one_letter_code
_entity_poly.pdbx_strand_id
1 'polypeptide(L)' 'MAHKFSHQCSEPYEDLVQIGYLGLIRAIERFDPNQGYAFSSFAVPYIRGEMLHFLRDRSTLVKIPRRWQELYNPPSAP' A
#
# COMPACT_ATOMS: atom_id res chain seq x y z
N MET A 1 3.22 -5.41 7.32
CA MET A 1 3.15 -4.49 6.15
C MET A 1 1.92 -3.59 6.21
N ALA A 2 0.71 -4.13 6.45
CA ALA A 2 -0.54 -3.37 6.56
C ALA A 2 -0.47 -2.15 7.49
N HIS A 3 0.13 -2.30 8.68
CA HIS A 3 0.22 -1.20 9.65
C HIS A 3 1.03 0.01 9.13
N LYS A 4 1.97 -0.18 8.20
CA LYS A 4 2.71 0.94 7.60
C LYS A 4 1.85 1.73 6.59
N PHE A 5 0.87 1.07 5.99
CA PHE A 5 0.06 1.60 4.91
C PHE A 5 -1.29 2.17 5.39
N SER A 6 -1.78 1.74 6.56
CA SER A 6 -3.01 2.29 7.16
C SER A 6 -2.92 3.77 7.49
N HIS A 7 -1.71 4.32 7.70
CA HIS A 7 -1.54 5.77 7.87
C HIS A 7 -1.62 6.57 6.56
N GLN A 8 -1.63 5.90 5.40
CA GLN A 8 -1.62 6.53 4.07
C GLN A 8 -3.00 6.52 3.42
N CYS A 9 -4.03 6.01 4.10
CA CYS A 9 -5.36 5.80 3.55
C CYS A 9 -6.43 5.88 4.64
N SER A 10 -7.62 6.36 4.29
CA SER A 10 -8.79 6.34 5.18
C SER A 10 -9.52 5.00 5.18
N GLU A 11 -9.07 4.03 4.36
CA GLU A 11 -9.67 2.70 4.32
C GLU A 11 -9.36 1.90 5.60
N PRO A 12 -10.26 1.00 6.02
CA PRO A 12 -10.07 0.16 7.19
C PRO A 12 -8.78 -0.66 7.12
N TYR A 13 -8.12 -0.82 8.28
CA TYR A 13 -6.93 -1.67 8.39
C TYR A 13 -7.21 -3.12 7.95
N GLU A 14 -8.40 -3.64 8.25
CA GLU A 14 -8.81 -4.99 7.89
C GLU A 14 -8.83 -5.21 6.37
N ASP A 15 -9.25 -4.21 5.59
CA ASP A 15 -9.25 -4.28 4.13
C ASP A 15 -7.83 -4.37 3.60
N LEU A 16 -6.89 -3.58 4.14
CA LEU A 16 -5.47 -3.67 3.78
C LEU A 16 -4.86 -5.04 4.13
N VAL A 17 -5.29 -5.65 5.23
CA VAL A 17 -4.86 -7.01 5.62
C VAL A 17 -5.40 -8.04 4.62
N GLN A 18 -6.68 -7.94 4.24
CA GLN A 18 -7.29 -8.84 3.26
C GLN A 18 -6.61 -8.74 1.88
N ILE A 19 -6.32 -7.53 1.42
CA ILE A 19 -5.55 -7.32 0.19
C ILE A 19 -4.14 -7.91 0.31
N GLY A 20 -3.52 -7.78 1.48
CA GLY A 20 -2.24 -8.44 1.77
C GLY A 20 -2.33 -9.98 1.65
N TYR A 21 -3.42 -10.60 2.11
CA TYR A 21 -3.65 -12.03 1.94
C TYR A 21 -3.85 -12.42 0.48
N LEU A 22 -4.56 -11.62 -0.32
CA LEU A 22 -4.69 -11.88 -1.75
C LEU A 22 -3.33 -11.88 -2.46
N GLY A 23 -2.46 -10.91 -2.13
CA GLY A 23 -1.10 -10.86 -2.65
C GLY A 23 -0.25 -12.05 -2.22
N LEU A 24 -0.45 -12.54 -0.99
CA LEU A 24 0.21 -13.75 -0.50
C LEU A 24 -0.25 -15.00 -1.26
N ILE A 25 -1.55 -15.19 -1.46
CA ILE A 25 -2.11 -16.33 -2.21
C ILE A 25 -1.53 -16.36 -3.63
N ARG A 26 -1.54 -15.21 -4.32
CA ARG A 26 -0.95 -15.08 -5.67
C ARG A 26 0.54 -15.40 -5.70
N ALA A 27 1.27 -15.05 -4.64
CA ALA A 27 2.67 -15.42 -4.51
C ALA A 27 2.84 -16.93 -4.32
N ILE A 28 2.00 -17.58 -3.51
CA ILE A 28 2.03 -19.03 -3.31
C ILE A 28 1.80 -19.76 -4.64
N GLU A 29 0.80 -19.34 -5.43
CA GLU A 29 0.45 -19.95 -6.72
C GLU A 29 1.58 -19.89 -7.76
N ARG A 30 2.48 -18.92 -7.65
CA ARG A 30 3.54 -18.64 -8.64
C ARG A 30 4.94 -19.02 -8.17
N PHE A 31 5.10 -19.37 -6.89
CA PHE A 31 6.40 -19.69 -6.33
C PHE A 31 6.85 -21.07 -6.76
N ASP A 32 8.09 -21.17 -7.23
CA ASP A 32 8.76 -22.43 -7.51
C ASP A 32 9.90 -22.65 -6.49
N PRO A 33 9.78 -23.63 -5.57
CA PRO A 33 10.78 -23.89 -4.56
C PRO A 33 12.12 -24.36 -5.14
N ASN A 34 12.15 -24.83 -6.40
CA ASN A 34 13.38 -25.31 -7.03
C ASN A 34 14.30 -24.18 -7.52
N GLN A 35 13.83 -22.93 -7.53
CA GLN A 35 14.64 -21.77 -7.94
C GLN A 35 15.65 -21.30 -6.87
N GLY A 36 15.62 -21.89 -5.66
CA GLY A 36 16.64 -21.67 -4.64
C GLY A 36 16.52 -20.37 -3.83
N TYR A 37 15.45 -19.59 -4.02
CA TYR A 37 15.17 -18.39 -3.24
C TYR A 37 14.19 -18.67 -2.11
N ALA A 38 14.35 -17.96 -0.98
CA ALA A 38 13.36 -18.00 0.10
C ALA A 38 12.01 -17.46 -0.39
N PHE A 39 10.92 -18.15 -0.06
CA PHE A 39 9.56 -17.73 -0.40
C PHE A 39 9.25 -16.29 0.05
N SER A 40 9.74 -15.88 1.23
CA SER A 40 9.57 -14.51 1.74
C SER A 40 10.11 -13.44 0.77
N SER A 41 11.28 -13.67 0.17
CA SER A 41 11.87 -12.78 -0.82
C SER A 41 11.01 -12.68 -2.09
N PHE A 42 10.31 -13.75 -2.45
CA PHE A 42 9.38 -13.79 -3.57
C PHE A 42 8.03 -13.15 -3.25
N ALA A 43 7.46 -13.41 -2.06
CA ALA A 43 6.10 -12.99 -1.71
C ALA A 43 5.99 -11.50 -1.34
N VAL A 44 7.04 -10.92 -0.78
CA VAL A 44 7.09 -9.50 -0.37
C VAL A 44 6.69 -8.53 -1.51
N PRO A 45 7.24 -8.60 -2.73
CA PRO A 45 6.83 -7.71 -3.82
C PRO A 45 5.37 -7.89 -4.26
N TYR A 46 4.81 -9.11 -4.20
CA TYR A 46 3.40 -9.36 -4.52
C TYR A 46 2.46 -8.74 -3.49
N ILE A 47 2.70 -9.02 -2.20
CA ILE A 47 1.92 -8.46 -1.09
C ILE A 47 1.94 -6.93 -1.14
N ARG A 48 3.14 -6.34 -1.30
CA ARG A 48 3.30 -4.89 -1.41
C ARG A 48 2.60 -4.32 -2.64
N GLY A 49 2.71 -5.01 -3.78
CA GLY A 49 2.10 -4.61 -5.05
C GLY A 49 0.59 -4.50 -4.95
N GLU A 50 -0.09 -5.55 -4.46
CA GLU A 50 -1.54 -5.57 -4.27
C GLU A 50 -2.00 -4.45 -3.33
N MET A 51 -1.32 -4.27 -2.21
CA MET A 51 -1.68 -3.23 -1.24
C MET A 51 -1.49 -1.83 -1.81
N LEU A 52 -0.40 -1.56 -2.54
CA LEU A 52 -0.18 -0.27 -3.21
C LEU A 52 -1.17 -0.02 -4.35
N HIS A 53 -1.58 -1.08 -5.06
CA HIS A 53 -2.58 -0.99 -6.12
C HIS A 53 -3.95 -0.62 -5.53
N PHE A 54 -4.40 -1.35 -4.51
CA PHE A 54 -5.63 -1.05 -3.77
C PHE A 54 -5.63 0.39 -3.23
N LEU A 55 -4.52 0.81 -2.63
CA LEU A 55 -4.37 2.18 -2.15
C LEU A 55 -4.49 3.21 -3.28
N ARG A 56 -3.88 2.96 -4.45
CA ARG A 56 -3.95 3.88 -5.59
C ARG A 56 -5.37 3.98 -6.14
N ASP A 57 -6.05 2.86 -6.28
CA ASP A 57 -7.42 2.79 -6.81
C ASP A 57 -8.40 3.52 -5.88
N ARG A 58 -8.20 3.42 -4.57
CA ARG A 58 -9.01 4.10 -3.54
C ARG A 58 -8.56 5.54 -3.25
N SER A 59 -7.31 5.88 -3.52
CA SER A 59 -6.72 7.22 -3.36
C SER A 59 -7.12 8.20 -4.48
N THR A 60 -8.33 8.08 -5.05
CA THR A 60 -8.95 9.16 -5.83
C THR A 60 -9.40 10.32 -4.92
N LEU A 61 -8.60 10.64 -3.90
CA LEU A 61 -8.59 11.93 -3.24
C LEU A 61 -7.54 12.73 -3.98
N VAL A 62 -8.02 13.63 -4.85
CA VAL A 62 -7.25 14.69 -5.50
C VAL A 62 -6.02 15.04 -4.66
N LYS A 63 -4.82 14.74 -5.16
CA LYS A 63 -3.58 15.26 -4.57
C LYS A 63 -3.70 16.78 -4.64
N ILE A 64 -4.10 17.41 -3.54
CA ILE A 64 -4.16 18.86 -3.45
C ILE A 64 -2.74 19.36 -3.70
N PRO A 65 -2.48 20.10 -4.80
CA PRO A 65 -1.13 20.58 -5.08
C PRO A 65 -0.64 21.40 -3.89
N ARG A 66 0.65 21.31 -3.56
CA ARG A 66 1.24 21.94 -2.37
C ARG A 66 0.87 23.43 -2.21
N ARG A 67 0.78 24.15 -3.33
CA ARG A 67 0.32 25.55 -3.39
C ARG A 67 -1.07 25.79 -2.79
N TRP A 68 -1.99 24.84 -2.94
CA TRP A 68 -3.33 24.92 -2.37
C TRP A 68 -3.36 24.52 -0.89
N GLN A 69 -2.45 23.65 -0.44
CA GLN A 69 -2.30 23.34 0.99
C GLN A 69 -1.79 24.56 1.78
N GLU A 70 -0.86 25.32 1.21
CA GLU A 70 -0.31 26.56 1.78
C GLU A 70 -1.36 27.68 1.90
N LEU A 71 -2.37 27.71 1.01
CA LEU A 71 -3.46 28.68 1.09
C LEU A 71 -4.45 28.38 2.22
N TYR A 72 -4.64 27.10 2.57
CA TYR A 72 -5.63 26.70 3.58
C TYR A 72 -5.03 26.61 4.99
N ASN A 73 -3.74 26.34 5.11
CA ASN A 73 -2.98 26.41 6.35
C ASN A 73 -1.78 27.36 6.14
N PRO A 74 -2.02 28.68 6.10
CA PRO A 74 -0.93 29.62 6.01
C PRO A 74 -0.01 29.38 7.21
N PRO A 75 1.31 29.33 7.02
CA PRO A 75 2.23 29.31 8.16
C PRO A 75 1.85 30.49 9.03
N SER A 76 1.50 30.23 10.30
CA SER A 76 1.23 31.25 11.29
C SER A 76 2.37 32.25 11.21
N ALA A 77 2.04 33.46 10.73
CA ALA A 77 3.02 34.51 10.53
C ALA A 77 3.76 34.75 11.86
N PRO A 78 5.07 34.99 11.83
CA PRO A 78 5.85 35.27 13.04
C PRO A 78 5.34 36.49 13.80
#